data_AF-A0AAN4ZC07-F1
#
_entry.id   AF-A0AAN4ZC07-F1
#
_cell.length_a   1.000
_cell.length_b   1.000
_cell.length_c   1.000
_cell.angle_alpha   90.00
_cell.angle_beta   90.00
_cell.angle_gamma   90.00
#
_symmetry.space_group_name_H-M   'P 1'
#
loop_
_entity.id
_entity.type
_entity.pdbx_description
1 polymer ?
#
loop_
_entity_poly.entity_id
_entity_poly.type
_entity_poly.pdbx_seq_one_letter_code
_entity_poly.pdbx_strand_id
1 'polypeptide(L)'
;MCQSILVNSGIRASRRLKISGFLPQVMACPSGFLEKFRDLQSFRLHTGNINAYNELKLKRFSSSAEELSACLKIQLASTPAATDFRNNGTLLLCDNAHIDKYERDDLKITMKLFLSRWCEHELKEAVDALKEQLATTSIELLIVAFPELEIVEGETEEEENKRWIKQLLPLWSSLESLIKSGEVVSLGVSDLSLNQLQTLCDEVDTRPTVDHLRIDGCCVVPPELQEYAKNHDVQLLTHNDPIPFPTREVFHSFCTLNEETPLCSDLFEPTWTVRYTVWVRRRSVMASKGYIVAFVGTQGNE
;
A
#
# COMPACT_ATOMS: atom_id res chain seq x y z
N MET A 1 13.50 43.61 -67.29
CA MET A 1 12.40 43.51 -66.30
C MET A 1 13.04 43.05 -65.00
N CYS A 2 13.31 43.96 -64.06
CA CYS A 2 12.47 44.28 -62.88
C CYS A 2 12.24 43.02 -62.01
N GLN A 3 12.49 43.00 -60.70
CA GLN A 3 12.88 44.00 -59.72
C GLN A 3 13.32 43.25 -58.46
N SER A 4 14.27 43.80 -57.74
CA SER A 4 14.68 43.42 -56.38
C SER A 4 13.57 43.71 -55.37
N ILE A 5 13.30 42.75 -54.46
CA ILE A 5 12.51 43.00 -53.24
C ILE A 5 13.27 42.42 -52.05
N LEU A 6 13.74 43.33 -51.19
CA LEU A 6 14.14 43.07 -49.81
C LEU A 6 12.96 42.45 -49.05
N VAL A 7 13.21 41.39 -48.29
CA VAL A 7 12.29 40.93 -47.25
C VAL A 7 12.95 41.11 -45.89
N ASN A 8 12.30 41.95 -45.10
CA ASN A 8 12.63 42.38 -43.74
C ASN A 8 12.94 41.22 -42.79
N SER A 9 13.99 41.42 -42.00
CA SER A 9 14.30 40.75 -40.74
C SER A 9 13.22 41.03 -39.69
N GLY A 10 12.22 40.16 -39.61
CA GLY A 10 11.23 40.13 -38.54
C GLY A 10 11.56 39.02 -37.53
N ILE A 11 12.22 39.36 -36.44
CA ILE A 11 12.39 38.49 -35.27
C ILE A 11 11.00 38.21 -34.69
N ARG A 12 10.42 37.04 -34.98
CA ARG A 12 9.23 36.54 -34.27
C ARG A 12 9.68 35.93 -32.95
N ALA A 13 9.58 36.72 -31.88
CA ALA A 13 9.67 36.22 -30.53
C ALA A 13 8.62 35.12 -30.31
N SER A 14 9.08 33.88 -30.09
CA SER A 14 8.24 32.79 -29.62
C SER A 14 7.72 33.17 -28.23
N ARG A 15 6.41 33.46 -28.14
CA ARG A 15 5.71 33.60 -26.87
C ARG A 15 5.74 32.24 -26.16
N ARG A 16 6.68 32.05 -25.24
CA ARG A 16 6.57 31.02 -24.21
C ARG A 16 5.29 31.31 -23.44
N LEU A 17 4.27 30.46 -23.62
CA LEU A 17 3.18 30.33 -22.67
C LEU A 17 3.82 29.98 -21.32
N LYS A 18 3.90 30.95 -20.41
CA LYS A 18 4.09 30.68 -19.00
C LYS A 18 2.85 29.94 -18.52
N ILE A 19 2.92 28.62 -18.48
CA ILE A 19 2.02 27.83 -17.64
C ILE A 19 2.44 28.18 -16.21
N SER A 20 1.78 29.17 -15.63
CA SER A 20 1.86 29.42 -14.20
C SER A 20 1.23 28.20 -13.53
N GLY A 21 2.08 27.28 -13.07
CA GLY A 21 1.66 26.24 -12.15
C GLY A 21 1.13 26.91 -10.89
N PHE A 22 -0.19 26.98 -10.78
CA PHE A 22 -0.85 27.14 -9.49
C PHE A 22 -0.62 25.83 -8.74
N LEU A 23 0.47 25.77 -7.97
CA LEU A 23 0.45 24.96 -6.74
C LEU A 23 -0.65 25.60 -5.88
N PRO A 24 -1.68 24.83 -5.45
CA PRO A 24 -2.60 25.34 -4.45
C PRO A 24 -1.76 25.84 -3.27
N GLN A 25 -2.03 27.06 -2.79
CA GLN A 25 -1.57 27.46 -1.47
C GLN A 25 -1.92 26.32 -0.52
N VAL A 26 -0.93 25.82 0.22
CA VAL A 26 -1.14 24.82 1.28
C VAL A 26 -2.24 25.39 2.18
N MET A 27 -3.46 24.89 2.04
CA MET A 27 -4.54 25.31 2.93
C MET A 27 -4.15 24.85 4.32
N ALA A 28 -4.17 25.78 5.28
CA ALA A 28 -3.99 25.45 6.67
C ALA A 28 -4.95 24.31 7.03
N CYS A 29 -4.44 23.28 7.71
CA CYS A 29 -5.26 22.19 8.21
C CYS A 29 -6.50 22.79 8.90
N PRO A 30 -7.72 22.36 8.55
CA PRO A 30 -8.93 22.94 9.11
C PRO A 30 -8.87 22.91 10.64
N SER A 31 -9.04 24.08 11.26
CA SER A 31 -9.11 24.23 12.72
C SER A 31 -10.07 23.18 13.31
N GLY A 32 -9.59 22.33 14.21
CA GLY A 32 -10.40 21.28 14.87
C GLY A 32 -10.29 19.87 14.27
N PHE A 33 -9.68 19.69 13.09
CA PHE A 33 -9.39 18.35 12.54
C PHE A 33 -8.62 17.49 13.54
N LEU A 34 -7.66 18.11 14.23
CA LEU A 34 -6.82 17.48 15.25
C LEU A 34 -7.54 17.09 16.54
N GLU A 35 -8.57 17.83 16.92
CA GLU A 35 -9.32 17.51 18.13
C GLU A 35 -10.06 16.18 17.98
N LYS A 36 -10.39 15.78 16.75
CA LYS A 36 -11.04 14.50 16.46
C LYS A 36 -10.14 13.27 16.73
N PHE A 37 -8.81 13.44 16.83
CA PHE A 37 -7.87 12.34 17.07
C PHE A 37 -7.47 12.20 18.53
N ARG A 38 -7.71 13.22 19.37
CA ARG A 38 -7.15 13.30 20.73
C ARG A 38 -7.59 12.15 21.63
N ASP A 39 -8.83 11.70 21.47
CA ASP A 39 -9.44 10.67 22.32
C ASP A 39 -9.45 9.28 21.68
N LEU A 40 -8.83 9.11 20.49
CA LEU A 40 -8.80 7.82 19.81
C LEU A 40 -7.70 6.93 20.39
N GLN A 41 -8.02 5.66 20.65
CA GLN A 41 -7.01 4.64 20.98
C GLN A 41 -6.41 3.99 19.74
N SER A 42 -7.14 4.03 18.62
CA SER A 42 -6.69 3.57 17.33
C SER A 42 -7.53 4.23 16.24
N PHE A 43 -6.98 4.31 15.04
CA PHE A 43 -7.75 4.73 13.88
C PHE A 43 -7.17 4.13 12.60
N ARG A 44 -7.98 4.15 11.55
CA ARG A 44 -7.53 3.81 10.20
C ARG A 44 -7.62 5.00 9.29
N LEU A 45 -6.66 5.14 8.40
CA LEU A 45 -6.71 6.06 7.28
C LEU A 45 -6.94 5.26 6.01
N HIS A 46 -7.87 5.72 5.17
CA HIS A 46 -8.13 5.09 3.88
C HIS A 46 -8.15 6.12 2.75
N THR A 47 -7.31 5.88 1.72
CA THR A 47 -7.18 6.77 0.56
C THR A 47 -8.35 6.69 -0.44
N GLY A 48 -9.28 5.74 -0.28
CA GLY A 48 -10.27 5.41 -1.30
C GLY A 48 -9.64 5.03 -2.65
N ASN A 49 -10.32 5.33 -3.75
CA ASN A 49 -9.85 5.03 -5.12
C ASN A 49 -8.95 6.15 -5.66
N ILE A 50 -7.63 5.93 -5.62
CA ILE A 50 -6.64 6.93 -6.01
C ILE A 50 -6.62 7.21 -7.52
N ASN A 51 -7.21 6.32 -8.33
CA ASN A 51 -7.34 6.53 -9.78
C ASN A 51 -8.30 7.69 -10.14
N ALA A 52 -9.05 8.20 -9.16
CA ALA A 52 -9.87 9.40 -9.33
C ALA A 52 -9.06 10.70 -9.46
N TYR A 53 -7.76 10.67 -9.12
CA TYR A 53 -6.87 11.84 -9.17
C TYR A 53 -5.95 11.75 -10.39
N ASN A 54 -6.08 12.70 -11.32
CA ASN A 54 -5.32 12.70 -12.57
C ASN A 54 -3.80 12.83 -12.31
N GLU A 55 -3.42 13.58 -11.30
CA GLU A 55 -2.04 13.81 -10.87
C GLU A 55 -1.37 12.50 -10.45
N LEU A 56 -2.10 11.64 -9.72
CA LEU A 56 -1.61 10.32 -9.32
C LEU A 56 -1.57 9.36 -10.51
N LYS A 57 -2.58 9.40 -11.38
CA LYS A 57 -2.69 8.52 -12.53
C LYS A 57 -1.62 8.77 -13.60
N LEU A 58 -1.20 10.03 -13.78
CA LEU A 58 -0.24 10.43 -14.82
C LEU A 58 1.22 10.35 -14.35
N LYS A 59 1.47 10.24 -13.04
CA LYS A 59 2.81 10.15 -12.48
C LYS A 59 3.26 8.68 -12.39
N ARG A 60 4.48 8.40 -12.85
CA ARG A 60 5.15 7.13 -12.57
C ARG A 60 5.90 7.26 -11.25
N PHE A 61 5.50 6.46 -10.26
CA PHE A 61 6.18 6.41 -8.97
C PHE A 61 7.32 5.39 -9.00
N SER A 62 8.41 5.72 -8.32
CA SER A 62 9.55 4.83 -8.12
C SER A 62 9.23 3.67 -7.18
N SER A 63 8.29 3.87 -6.25
CA SER A 63 7.82 2.86 -5.30
C SER A 63 6.36 3.12 -4.89
N SER A 64 5.75 2.14 -4.24
CA SER A 64 4.43 2.28 -3.61
C SER A 64 4.40 3.24 -2.43
N ALA A 65 5.49 3.36 -1.68
CA ALA A 65 5.60 4.35 -0.61
C ALA A 65 5.63 5.79 -1.15
N GLU A 66 6.25 6.02 -2.30
CA GLU A 66 6.21 7.33 -2.98
C GLU A 66 4.79 7.65 -3.47
N GLU A 67 4.08 6.65 -4.02
CA GLU A 67 2.68 6.80 -4.43
C GLU A 67 1.78 7.12 -3.23
N LEU A 68 1.90 6.37 -2.13
CA LEU A 68 1.16 6.63 -0.89
C LEU A 68 1.44 8.04 -0.38
N SER A 69 2.72 8.45 -0.30
CA SER A 69 3.10 9.80 0.12
C SER A 69 2.47 10.89 -0.74
N ALA A 70 2.49 10.71 -2.07
CA ALA A 70 1.89 11.67 -2.99
C ALA A 70 0.36 11.70 -2.88
N CYS A 71 -0.26 10.54 -2.68
CA CYS A 71 -1.70 10.40 -2.46
C CYS A 71 -2.14 11.17 -1.21
N LEU A 72 -1.48 10.94 -0.07
CA LEU A 72 -1.73 11.67 1.17
C LEU A 72 -1.58 13.17 0.97
N LYS A 73 -0.49 13.64 0.35
CA LYS A 73 -0.25 15.07 0.08
C LYS A 73 -1.37 15.71 -0.75
N ILE A 74 -1.79 15.08 -1.84
CA ILE A 74 -2.84 15.61 -2.73
C ILE A 74 -4.19 15.62 -2.03
N GLN A 75 -4.54 14.50 -1.38
CA GLN A 75 -5.84 14.36 -0.73
C GLN A 75 -5.96 15.38 0.39
N LEU A 76 -4.99 15.46 1.29
CA LEU A 76 -5.05 16.35 2.45
C LEU A 76 -5.05 17.83 2.09
N ALA A 77 -4.36 18.23 1.02
CA ALA A 77 -4.45 19.60 0.50
C ALA A 77 -5.86 19.94 -0.04
N SER A 78 -6.62 18.91 -0.46
CA SER A 78 -7.94 19.03 -1.07
C SER A 78 -9.08 18.66 -0.12
N THR A 79 -8.77 18.05 1.02
CA THR A 79 -9.75 17.48 1.96
C THR A 79 -10.51 18.61 2.67
N PRO A 80 -11.85 18.68 2.55
CA PRO A 80 -12.65 19.63 3.31
C PRO A 80 -12.57 19.34 4.82
N ALA A 81 -12.77 20.38 5.62
CA ALA A 81 -12.92 20.33 7.08
C ALA A 81 -13.99 19.33 7.61
N ALA A 82 -14.79 18.75 6.72
CA ALA A 82 -15.95 17.90 7.00
C ALA A 82 -15.67 16.39 6.99
N THR A 83 -14.40 15.96 6.93
CA THR A 83 -14.09 14.53 7.02
C THR A 83 -14.34 14.04 8.44
N ASP A 84 -15.40 13.27 8.61
CA ASP A 84 -15.72 12.59 9.87
C ASP A 84 -15.19 11.17 9.84
N PHE A 85 -14.83 10.66 11.02
CA PHE A 85 -14.57 9.24 11.20
C PHE A 85 -15.86 8.48 10.92
N ARG A 86 -15.77 7.44 10.10
CA ARG A 86 -16.84 6.43 10.08
C ARG A 86 -16.97 5.82 11.48
N ASN A 87 -18.14 5.28 11.80
CA ASN A 87 -18.41 4.64 13.10
C ASN A 87 -17.40 3.55 13.49
N ASN A 88 -16.67 3.00 12.52
CA ASN A 88 -15.62 2.01 12.70
C ASN A 88 -14.21 2.60 12.96
N GLY A 89 -14.09 3.91 13.23
CA GLY A 89 -12.78 4.56 13.46
C GLY A 89 -11.93 4.76 12.20
N THR A 90 -12.53 4.68 11.00
CA THR A 90 -11.83 4.93 9.73
C THR A 90 -12.04 6.36 9.25
N LEU A 91 -10.95 7.10 9.08
CA LEU A 91 -10.89 8.36 8.34
C LEU A 91 -10.75 8.06 6.85
N LEU A 92 -11.80 8.36 6.09
CA LEU A 92 -11.80 8.21 4.64
C LEU A 92 -11.37 9.53 3.98
N LEU A 93 -10.22 9.54 3.29
CA LEU A 93 -9.68 10.75 2.67
C LEU A 93 -10.40 11.17 1.37
N CYS A 94 -11.25 10.31 0.80
CA CYS A 94 -12.04 10.64 -0.37
C CYS A 94 -13.51 10.24 -0.15
N ASP A 95 -14.45 11.16 -0.36
CA ASP A 95 -15.89 10.94 -0.15
C ASP A 95 -16.55 10.00 -1.18
N ASN A 96 -15.75 9.38 -2.05
CA ASN A 96 -16.26 8.34 -2.92
C ASN A 96 -16.32 7.05 -2.10
N ALA A 97 -17.48 6.81 -1.49
CA ALA A 97 -17.88 5.44 -1.18
C ALA A 97 -17.49 4.57 -2.39
N HIS A 98 -16.76 3.49 -2.14
CA HIS A 98 -16.28 2.60 -3.18
C HIS A 98 -17.46 1.85 -3.80
N ILE A 99 -18.23 2.52 -4.66
CA ILE A 99 -19.35 1.93 -5.37
C ILE A 99 -18.77 1.46 -6.70
N ASP A 100 -18.22 0.24 -6.69
CA ASP A 100 -17.95 -0.43 -7.94
C ASP A 100 -19.28 -0.65 -8.65
N LYS A 101 -19.40 -0.10 -9.86
CA LYS A 101 -20.56 -0.32 -10.74
C LYS A 101 -20.58 -1.72 -11.36
N TYR A 102 -19.68 -2.59 -10.93
CA TYR A 102 -19.44 -3.91 -11.49
C TYR A 102 -19.99 -4.97 -10.56
N GLU A 103 -20.51 -6.05 -11.14
CA GLU A 103 -20.91 -7.23 -10.36
C GLU A 103 -19.70 -7.82 -9.64
N ARG A 104 -19.89 -8.27 -8.40
CA ARG A 104 -18.79 -8.78 -7.58
C ARG A 104 -18.02 -9.90 -8.26
N ASP A 105 -18.71 -10.81 -8.95
CA ASP A 105 -18.10 -11.96 -9.64
C ASP A 105 -17.18 -11.55 -10.82
N ASP A 106 -17.36 -10.33 -11.35
CA ASP A 106 -16.52 -9.77 -12.40
C ASP A 106 -15.26 -9.08 -11.83
N LEU A 107 -15.14 -8.93 -10.50
CA LEU A 107 -14.04 -8.26 -9.83
C LEU A 107 -12.98 -9.23 -9.31
N LYS A 108 -11.71 -8.92 -9.55
CA LYS A 108 -10.54 -9.55 -8.93
C LYS A 108 -9.88 -8.56 -7.99
N ILE A 109 -9.92 -8.84 -6.69
CA ILE A 109 -9.33 -8.05 -5.62
C ILE A 109 -7.98 -8.67 -5.24
N THR A 110 -6.93 -7.88 -5.33
CA THR A 110 -5.60 -8.25 -4.80
C THR A 110 -5.25 -7.31 -3.67
N MET A 111 -4.95 -7.88 -2.51
CA MET A 111 -4.52 -7.21 -1.30
C MET A 111 -3.04 -7.54 -1.06
N LYS A 112 -2.19 -6.54 -0.89
CA LYS A 112 -0.84 -6.70 -0.33
C LYS A 112 -0.81 -6.06 1.05
N LEU A 113 -0.57 -6.88 2.07
CA LEU A 113 -0.49 -6.50 3.47
C LEU A 113 0.99 -6.36 3.86
N PHE A 114 1.36 -5.19 4.38
CA PHE A 114 2.65 -4.92 5.00
C PHE A 114 2.46 -4.88 6.51
N LEU A 115 2.99 -5.88 7.20
CA LEU A 115 2.94 -5.96 8.67
C LEU A 115 4.17 -5.29 9.28
N SER A 116 3.97 -4.46 10.30
CA SER A 116 5.08 -3.91 11.09
C SER A 116 5.52 -4.86 12.20
N ARG A 117 4.67 -5.80 12.63
CA ARG A 117 4.93 -6.75 13.71
C ARG A 117 4.27 -8.11 13.48
N TRP A 118 4.78 -9.14 14.17
CA TRP A 118 4.29 -10.52 14.08
C TRP A 118 3.00 -10.68 14.90
N CYS A 119 1.88 -10.13 14.40
CA CYS A 119 0.62 -10.06 15.13
C CYS A 119 -0.55 -10.63 14.30
N GLU A 120 -1.15 -11.74 14.78
CA GLU A 120 -2.31 -12.37 14.14
C GLU A 120 -3.57 -11.50 14.15
N HIS A 121 -3.76 -10.72 15.22
CA HIS A 121 -4.91 -9.83 15.35
C HIS A 121 -4.90 -8.76 14.25
N GLU A 122 -3.75 -8.15 14.00
CA GLU A 122 -3.58 -7.11 12.97
C GLU A 122 -3.75 -7.64 11.56
N LEU A 123 -3.30 -8.86 11.32
CA LEU A 123 -3.51 -9.53 10.05
C LEU A 123 -5.02 -9.69 9.77
N LYS A 124 -5.79 -10.20 10.76
CA LYS A 124 -7.25 -10.36 10.62
C LYS A 124 -7.94 -9.01 10.49
N GLU A 125 -7.57 -8.04 11.33
CA GLU A 125 -8.10 -6.68 11.30
C GLU A 125 -7.90 -6.03 9.92
N ALA A 126 -6.72 -6.21 9.29
CA ALA A 126 -6.43 -5.65 7.98
C ALA A 126 -7.31 -6.26 6.87
N VAL A 127 -7.56 -7.57 6.94
CA VAL A 127 -8.44 -8.29 6.00
C VAL A 127 -9.89 -7.83 6.17
N ASP A 128 -10.38 -7.77 7.41
CA ASP A 128 -11.72 -7.30 7.73
C ASP A 128 -11.92 -5.84 7.31
N ALA A 129 -10.94 -4.99 7.57
CA ALA A 129 -10.96 -3.59 7.16
C ALA A 129 -11.10 -3.46 5.64
N LEU A 130 -10.32 -4.20 4.84
CA LEU A 130 -10.47 -4.12 3.39
C LEU A 130 -11.83 -4.63 2.93
N LYS A 131 -12.30 -5.75 3.49
CA LYS A 131 -13.60 -6.34 3.15
C LYS A 131 -14.76 -5.40 3.45
N GLU A 132 -14.76 -4.76 4.62
CA GLU A 132 -15.76 -3.78 5.02
C GLU A 132 -15.76 -2.58 4.06
N GLN A 133 -14.57 -2.07 3.71
CA GLN A 133 -14.43 -0.89 2.85
C GLN A 133 -14.87 -1.15 1.41
N LEU A 134 -14.60 -2.34 0.89
CA LEU A 134 -15.02 -2.77 -0.46
C LEU A 134 -16.40 -3.43 -0.48
N ALA A 135 -17.08 -3.52 0.67
CA ALA A 135 -18.36 -4.22 0.83
C ALA A 135 -18.36 -5.63 0.18
N THR A 136 -17.30 -6.40 0.43
CA THR A 136 -17.08 -7.74 -0.14
C THR A 136 -16.93 -8.78 0.95
N THR A 137 -17.31 -10.02 0.65
CA THR A 137 -17.11 -11.16 1.56
C THR A 137 -15.80 -11.89 1.31
N SER A 138 -15.19 -11.72 0.12
CA SER A 138 -13.98 -12.44 -0.29
C SER A 138 -12.95 -11.57 -0.99
N ILE A 139 -11.68 -11.98 -0.91
CA ILE A 139 -10.51 -11.40 -1.58
C ILE A 139 -9.84 -12.49 -2.42
N GLU A 140 -9.57 -12.22 -3.70
CA GLU A 140 -9.00 -13.24 -4.59
C GLU A 140 -7.55 -13.61 -4.28
N LEU A 141 -6.73 -12.63 -3.90
CA LEU A 141 -5.32 -12.85 -3.60
C LEU A 141 -4.88 -11.95 -2.45
N LEU A 142 -4.41 -12.55 -1.36
CA LEU A 142 -3.76 -11.87 -0.24
C LEU A 142 -2.26 -12.18 -0.27
N ILE A 143 -1.44 -11.16 -0.52
CA ILE A 143 0.03 -11.22 -0.44
C ILE A 143 0.45 -10.59 0.88
N VAL A 144 1.28 -11.29 1.67
CA VAL A 144 1.78 -10.76 2.94
C VAL A 144 3.28 -10.48 2.85
N ALA A 145 3.66 -9.23 3.14
CA ALA A 145 5.03 -8.83 3.43
C ALA A 145 5.21 -8.84 4.96
N PHE A 146 5.97 -9.82 5.43
CA PHE A 146 6.20 -10.05 6.86
C PHE A 146 7.23 -9.05 7.43
N PRO A 147 7.20 -8.82 8.76
CA PRO A 147 8.20 -8.00 9.41
C PRO A 147 9.61 -8.61 9.28
N GLU A 148 10.64 -7.78 9.32
CA GLU A 148 12.02 -8.27 9.43
C GLU A 148 12.26 -8.87 10.81
N LEU A 149 13.11 -9.88 10.89
CA LEU A 149 13.58 -10.39 12.16
C LEU A 149 14.59 -9.42 12.78
N GLU A 150 14.64 -9.42 14.11
CA GLU A 150 15.78 -8.82 14.82
C GLU A 150 17.08 -9.54 14.43
N ILE A 151 18.10 -8.76 14.13
CA ILE A 151 19.44 -9.23 13.76
C ILE A 151 20.12 -9.75 15.03
N VAL A 152 20.59 -11.00 14.98
CA VAL A 152 21.33 -11.63 16.08
C VAL A 152 22.78 -11.81 15.63
N GLU A 153 23.72 -11.16 16.33
CA GLU A 153 25.15 -11.27 16.00
C GLU A 153 25.65 -12.71 16.15
N GLY A 154 26.33 -13.21 15.11
CA GLY A 154 26.91 -14.55 15.09
C GLY A 154 25.94 -15.67 14.75
N GLU A 155 24.69 -15.36 14.44
CA GLU A 155 23.70 -16.34 13.99
C GLU A 155 23.98 -16.81 12.55
N THR A 156 23.78 -18.10 12.30
CA THR A 156 23.85 -18.69 10.96
C THR A 156 22.52 -18.51 10.20
N GLU A 157 22.57 -18.53 8.86
CA GLU A 157 21.35 -18.45 8.02
C GLU A 157 20.31 -19.54 8.36
N GLU A 158 20.76 -20.73 8.78
CA GLU A 158 19.87 -21.83 9.17
C GLU A 158 19.15 -21.54 10.50
N GLU A 159 19.85 -20.94 11.47
CA GLU A 159 19.27 -20.53 12.75
C GLU A 159 18.28 -19.37 12.56
N GLU A 160 18.63 -18.39 11.74
CA GLU A 160 17.74 -17.29 11.36
C GLU A 160 16.46 -17.82 10.70
N ASN A 161 16.58 -18.74 9.73
CA ASN A 161 15.44 -19.35 9.05
C ASN A 161 14.54 -20.15 10.02
N LYS A 162 15.13 -20.85 11.00
CA LYS A 162 14.37 -21.54 12.07
C LYS A 162 13.62 -20.58 12.97
N ARG A 163 14.19 -19.43 13.32
CA ARG A 163 13.47 -18.37 14.06
C ARG A 163 12.35 -17.77 13.22
N TRP A 164 12.64 -17.51 11.95
CA TRP A 164 11.69 -16.91 11.00
C TRP A 164 10.44 -17.77 10.86
N ILE A 165 10.59 -19.06 10.55
CA ILE A 165 9.44 -19.94 10.37
C ILE A 165 8.63 -20.08 11.66
N LYS A 166 9.29 -20.08 12.83
CA LYS A 166 8.60 -20.12 14.13
C LYS A 166 7.72 -18.90 14.39
N GLN A 167 8.15 -17.70 13.95
CA GLN A 167 7.33 -16.49 14.03
C GLN A 167 6.20 -16.49 12.98
N LEU A 168 6.46 -17.08 11.81
CA LEU A 168 5.52 -17.13 10.69
C LEU A 168 4.33 -18.07 10.91
N LEU A 169 4.55 -19.26 11.46
CA LEU A 169 3.53 -20.31 11.53
C LEU A 169 2.23 -19.90 12.24
N PRO A 170 2.24 -19.15 13.37
CA PRO A 170 1.00 -18.64 13.96
C PRO A 170 0.20 -17.74 13.01
N LEU A 171 0.89 -16.82 12.31
CA LEU A 171 0.26 -15.95 11.31
C LEU A 171 -0.27 -16.77 10.13
N TRP A 172 0.49 -17.79 9.70
CA TRP A 172 0.09 -18.64 8.58
C TRP A 172 -1.15 -19.47 8.92
N SER A 173 -1.26 -20.04 10.12
CA SER A 173 -2.46 -20.74 10.59
C SER A 173 -3.71 -19.84 10.53
N SER A 174 -3.54 -18.55 10.87
CA SER A 174 -4.58 -17.54 10.70
C SER A 174 -4.93 -17.28 9.22
N LEU A 175 -3.96 -17.28 8.31
CA LEU A 175 -4.18 -17.17 6.86
C LEU A 175 -4.89 -18.40 6.28
N GLU A 176 -4.54 -19.60 6.71
CA GLU A 176 -5.21 -20.85 6.31
C GLU A 176 -6.68 -20.87 6.75
N SER A 177 -6.95 -20.31 7.93
CA SER A 177 -8.32 -20.16 8.42
C SER A 177 -9.16 -19.26 7.51
N LEU A 178 -8.58 -18.19 6.94
CA LEU A 178 -9.24 -17.29 5.98
C LEU A 178 -9.52 -17.97 4.63
N ILE A 179 -8.64 -18.89 4.21
CA ILE A 179 -8.88 -19.74 3.03
C ILE A 179 -10.03 -20.70 3.30
N LYS A 180 -10.02 -21.36 4.46
CA LYS A 180 -11.04 -22.32 4.87
C LYS A 180 -12.42 -21.69 5.01
N SER A 181 -12.51 -20.45 5.48
CA SER A 181 -13.77 -19.69 5.57
C SER A 181 -14.24 -19.11 4.22
N GLY A 182 -13.40 -19.14 3.18
CA GLY A 182 -13.69 -18.58 1.86
C GLY A 182 -13.56 -17.06 1.79
N GLU A 183 -12.97 -16.44 2.80
CA GLU A 183 -12.74 -15.00 2.86
C GLU A 183 -11.53 -14.58 2.01
N VAL A 184 -10.59 -15.50 1.83
CA VAL A 184 -9.48 -15.36 0.90
C VAL A 184 -9.49 -16.57 -0.03
N VAL A 185 -9.24 -16.36 -1.32
CA VAL A 185 -9.22 -17.45 -2.31
C VAL A 185 -7.82 -18.04 -2.49
N SER A 186 -6.79 -17.19 -2.46
CA SER A 186 -5.40 -17.61 -2.60
C SER A 186 -4.44 -16.75 -1.77
N LEU A 187 -3.37 -17.37 -1.30
CA LEU A 187 -2.32 -16.72 -0.52
C LEU A 187 -1.08 -16.47 -1.37
N GLY A 188 -0.35 -15.42 -1.02
CA GLY A 188 0.97 -15.12 -1.53
C GLY A 188 1.87 -14.56 -0.43
N VAL A 189 3.16 -14.58 -0.69
CA VAL A 189 4.21 -14.04 0.16
C VAL A 189 4.98 -12.95 -0.58
N SER A 190 5.73 -12.13 0.14
CA SER A 190 6.63 -11.14 -0.43
C SER A 190 8.07 -11.50 -0.10
N ASP A 191 8.94 -11.45 -1.11
CA ASP A 191 10.39 -11.45 -0.95
C ASP A 191 10.98 -12.69 -0.24
N LEU A 192 10.40 -13.88 -0.41
CA LEU A 192 11.00 -15.07 0.18
C LEU A 192 12.21 -15.55 -0.62
N SER A 193 13.26 -15.91 0.10
CA SER A 193 14.37 -16.70 -0.48
C SER A 193 13.91 -18.11 -0.82
N LEU A 194 14.69 -18.83 -1.64
CA LEU A 194 14.43 -20.25 -1.94
C LEU A 194 14.32 -21.08 -0.66
N ASN A 195 15.22 -20.88 0.30
CA ASN A 195 15.23 -21.61 1.57
C ASN A 195 13.95 -21.34 2.39
N GLN A 196 13.55 -20.07 2.51
CA GLN A 196 12.33 -19.69 3.22
C GLN A 196 11.07 -20.23 2.53
N LEU A 197 10.99 -20.14 1.19
CA LEU A 197 9.85 -20.64 0.44
C LEU A 197 9.73 -22.17 0.55
N GLN A 198 10.85 -22.90 0.49
CA GLN A 198 10.90 -24.34 0.73
C GLN A 198 10.41 -24.70 2.12
N THR A 199 11.01 -24.06 3.13
CA THR A 199 10.68 -24.28 4.54
C THR A 199 9.19 -24.03 4.80
N LEU A 200 8.64 -22.94 4.28
CA LEU A 200 7.20 -22.67 4.39
C LEU A 200 6.36 -23.75 3.72
N CYS A 201 6.68 -24.13 2.47
CA CYS A 201 5.90 -25.13 1.73
C CYS A 201 5.92 -26.54 2.35
N ASP A 202 6.93 -26.84 3.15
CA ASP A 202 7.09 -28.11 3.86
C ASP A 202 6.32 -28.13 5.20
N GLU A 203 6.12 -26.97 5.83
CA GLU A 203 5.52 -26.85 7.17
C GLU A 203 4.00 -26.58 7.15
N VAL A 204 3.40 -26.24 6.00
CA VAL A 204 2.00 -25.76 5.92
C VAL A 204 1.15 -26.55 4.94
N ASP A 205 -0.15 -26.63 5.21
CA ASP A 205 -1.11 -27.35 4.37
C ASP A 205 -1.50 -26.50 3.14
N THR A 206 -1.76 -25.20 3.35
CA THR A 206 -2.09 -24.27 2.28
C THR A 206 -0.86 -23.50 1.86
N ARG A 207 -0.25 -23.93 0.76
CA ARG A 207 0.95 -23.31 0.19
C ARG A 207 0.65 -21.94 -0.43
N PRO A 208 1.60 -21.00 -0.41
CA PRO A 208 1.48 -19.78 -1.20
C PRO A 208 1.43 -20.10 -2.70
N THR A 209 0.60 -19.37 -3.43
CA THR A 209 0.47 -19.44 -4.89
C THR A 209 1.26 -18.35 -5.61
N VAL A 210 1.75 -17.36 -4.86
CA VAL A 210 2.51 -16.22 -5.35
C VAL A 210 3.67 -15.96 -4.41
N ASP A 211 4.84 -15.70 -4.99
CA ASP A 211 5.94 -15.02 -4.31
C ASP A 211 6.21 -13.70 -5.04
N HIS A 212 5.95 -12.60 -4.36
CA HIS A 212 6.05 -11.25 -4.90
C HIS A 212 7.44 -10.73 -4.59
N LEU A 213 8.35 -10.82 -5.56
CA LEU A 213 9.76 -10.53 -5.38
C LEU A 213 10.10 -9.08 -5.78
N ARG A 214 10.90 -8.41 -4.96
CA ARG A 214 11.60 -7.20 -5.36
C ARG A 214 12.74 -7.56 -6.31
N ILE A 215 12.73 -6.95 -7.49
CA ILE A 215 13.81 -7.07 -8.45
C ILE A 215 14.36 -5.67 -8.72
N ASP A 216 15.58 -5.41 -8.24
CA ASP A 216 16.29 -4.17 -8.55
C ASP A 216 16.89 -4.26 -9.96
N GLY A 217 16.45 -3.37 -10.85
CA GLY A 217 17.10 -3.10 -12.14
C GLY A 217 17.44 -4.33 -12.98
N CYS A 218 18.72 -4.73 -12.99
CA CYS A 218 19.25 -5.81 -13.85
C CYS A 218 19.23 -7.21 -13.21
N CYS A 219 18.70 -7.34 -11.99
CA CYS A 219 18.66 -8.62 -11.31
C CYS A 219 17.72 -9.60 -12.04
N VAL A 220 18.21 -10.81 -12.25
CA VAL A 220 17.40 -11.95 -12.70
C VAL A 220 17.07 -12.75 -11.45
N VAL A 221 15.82 -13.20 -11.32
CA VAL A 221 15.43 -14.14 -10.26
C VAL A 221 16.39 -15.33 -10.28
N PRO A 222 16.93 -15.80 -9.14
CA PRO A 222 17.81 -16.96 -9.12
C PRO A 222 17.20 -18.17 -9.87
N PRO A 223 17.94 -18.85 -10.78
CA PRO A 223 17.40 -19.96 -11.56
C PRO A 223 16.79 -21.09 -10.72
N GLU A 224 17.40 -21.38 -9.57
CA GLU A 224 16.92 -22.40 -8.64
C GLU A 224 15.56 -22.02 -8.03
N LEU A 225 15.34 -20.74 -7.71
CA LEU A 225 14.05 -20.25 -7.26
C LEU A 225 12.99 -20.31 -8.37
N GLN A 226 13.37 -19.98 -9.62
CA GLN A 226 12.46 -20.12 -10.77
C GLN A 226 12.04 -21.57 -11.00
N GLU A 227 12.98 -22.51 -10.92
CA GLU A 227 12.72 -23.94 -11.09
C GLU A 227 11.83 -24.48 -9.96
N TYR A 228 12.16 -24.15 -8.71
CA TYR A 228 11.35 -24.55 -7.56
C TYR A 228 9.92 -24.01 -7.66
N ALA A 229 9.77 -22.71 -7.92
CA ALA A 229 8.46 -22.05 -8.03
C ALA A 229 7.62 -22.66 -9.14
N LYS A 230 8.21 -22.91 -10.32
CA LYS A 230 7.54 -23.58 -11.44
C LYS A 230 7.06 -25.00 -11.07
N ASN A 231 7.89 -25.77 -10.37
CA ASN A 231 7.56 -27.15 -9.99
C ASN A 231 6.48 -27.22 -8.90
N HIS A 232 6.25 -26.14 -8.17
CA HIS A 232 5.28 -26.05 -7.07
C HIS A 232 4.08 -25.14 -7.37
N ASP A 233 3.90 -24.73 -8.64
CA ASP A 233 2.83 -23.83 -9.09
C ASP A 233 2.79 -22.48 -8.33
N VAL A 234 3.98 -21.97 -7.97
CA VAL A 234 4.15 -20.65 -7.36
C VAL A 234 4.47 -19.64 -8.46
N GLN A 235 3.62 -18.62 -8.59
CA GLN A 235 3.86 -17.54 -9.52
C GLN A 235 4.84 -16.52 -8.94
N LEU A 236 5.95 -16.28 -9.64
CA LEU A 236 6.88 -15.21 -9.30
C LEU A 236 6.43 -13.90 -9.94
N LEU A 237 6.02 -12.93 -9.12
CA LEU A 237 5.63 -11.59 -9.54
C LEU A 237 6.69 -10.57 -9.11
N THR A 238 6.71 -9.39 -9.73
CA THR A 238 7.66 -8.33 -9.38
C THR A 238 7.00 -7.12 -8.74
N HIS A 239 7.69 -6.48 -7.79
CA HIS A 239 7.33 -5.17 -7.25
C HIS A 239 8.55 -4.28 -6.99
N ASN A 240 8.27 -3.02 -6.69
CA ASN A 240 9.19 -1.97 -6.31
C ASN A 240 8.81 -1.40 -4.91
N ASP A 241 8.30 -2.26 -4.04
CA ASP A 241 7.94 -1.85 -2.68
C ASP A 241 9.23 -1.74 -1.84
N PRO A 242 9.39 -0.69 -1.02
CA PRO A 242 10.51 -0.58 -0.10
C PRO A 242 10.42 -1.63 1.02
N ILE A 243 11.58 -2.01 1.57
CA ILE A 243 11.71 -2.96 2.68
C ILE A 243 12.65 -2.33 3.72
N PRO A 244 12.21 -2.17 4.98
CA PRO A 244 10.81 -2.31 5.42
C PRO A 244 9.92 -1.27 4.75
N PHE A 245 8.61 -1.52 4.68
CA PHE A 245 7.69 -0.53 4.13
C PHE A 245 7.64 0.69 5.07
N PRO A 246 7.99 1.91 4.61
CA PRO A 246 8.27 3.06 5.46
C PRO A 246 6.98 3.75 5.87
N THR A 247 6.06 2.99 6.48
CA THR A 247 4.75 3.48 6.88
C THR A 247 4.94 4.71 7.78
N ARG A 248 5.79 4.62 8.80
CA ARG A 248 6.04 5.72 9.74
C ARG A 248 6.52 7.00 9.05
N GLU A 249 7.45 6.92 8.12
CA GLU A 249 8.02 8.06 7.42
C GLU A 249 7.02 8.69 6.45
N VAL A 250 6.27 7.85 5.73
CA VAL A 250 5.20 8.29 4.82
C VAL A 250 4.11 9.03 5.60
N PHE A 251 3.78 8.59 6.81
CA PHE A 251 2.83 9.27 7.69
C PHE A 251 3.42 10.42 8.50
N HIS A 252 4.72 10.44 8.77
CA HIS A 252 5.34 11.63 9.34
C HIS A 252 5.13 12.85 8.42
N SER A 253 5.13 12.62 7.10
CA SER A 253 4.76 13.65 6.12
C SER A 253 3.29 14.11 6.21
N PHE A 254 2.38 13.27 6.70
CA PHE A 254 1.02 13.64 7.10
C PHE A 254 1.04 14.47 8.41
N CYS A 255 1.87 14.07 9.37
CA CYS A 255 1.92 14.68 10.70
C CYS A 255 2.51 16.10 10.71
N THR A 256 3.42 16.43 9.79
CA THR A 256 4.10 17.73 9.73
C THR A 256 3.48 18.70 8.74
N LEU A 257 2.23 18.48 8.29
CA LEU A 257 1.54 19.40 7.36
C LEU A 257 1.30 20.79 7.95
N ASN A 258 1.36 20.93 9.28
CA ASN A 258 1.33 22.20 9.97
C ASN A 258 2.57 22.30 10.89
N GLU A 259 3.54 23.14 10.54
CA GLU A 259 4.80 23.32 11.28
C GLU A 259 4.60 23.89 12.69
N GLU A 260 3.47 24.57 12.93
CA GLU A 260 3.18 25.22 14.22
C GLU A 260 2.57 24.27 15.27
N THR A 261 2.01 23.13 14.85
CA THR A 261 1.44 22.08 15.73
C THR A 261 1.53 20.72 15.03
N PRO A 262 2.53 19.87 15.37
CA PRO A 262 2.64 18.53 14.80
C PRO A 262 1.34 17.75 15.03
N LEU A 263 0.74 17.25 13.95
CA LEU A 263 -0.53 16.50 14.01
C LEU A 263 -0.36 15.15 14.72
N CYS A 264 0.87 14.67 14.83
CA CYS A 264 1.23 13.48 15.58
C CYS A 264 2.66 13.68 16.13
N SER A 265 2.82 13.63 17.45
CA SER A 265 4.09 13.36 18.13
C SER A 265 3.88 12.12 18.96
N ASP A 266 4.70 11.07 18.83
CA ASP A 266 4.75 9.86 19.67
C ASP A 266 3.42 9.28 20.21
N LEU A 267 2.25 9.68 19.72
CA LEU A 267 0.93 9.37 20.29
C LEU A 267 0.28 8.21 19.54
N PHE A 268 0.64 8.04 18.27
CA PHE A 268 0.18 6.95 17.45
C PHE A 268 1.34 6.38 16.64
N GLU A 269 1.40 5.06 16.55
CA GLU A 269 2.33 4.34 15.70
C GLU A 269 1.56 3.53 14.63
N PRO A 270 2.06 3.48 13.39
CA PRO A 270 1.44 2.67 12.37
C PRO A 270 1.73 1.18 12.58
N THR A 271 0.68 0.36 12.47
CA THR A 271 0.78 -1.08 12.74
C THR A 271 0.83 -1.93 11.49
N TRP A 272 0.05 -1.57 10.49
CA TRP A 272 0.01 -2.26 9.21
C TRP A 272 -0.44 -1.33 8.09
N THR A 273 0.01 -1.63 6.89
CA THR A 273 -0.42 -0.96 5.65
C THR A 273 -0.97 -2.00 4.69
N VAL A 274 -2.11 -1.70 4.08
CA VAL A 274 -2.67 -2.47 2.96
C VAL A 274 -2.56 -1.63 1.71
N ARG A 275 -2.05 -2.23 0.63
CA ARG A 275 -2.26 -1.77 -0.74
C ARG A 275 -3.23 -2.73 -1.41
N TYR A 276 -4.29 -2.22 -2.03
CA TYR A 276 -5.23 -3.06 -2.76
C TYR A 276 -5.41 -2.58 -4.21
N THR A 277 -5.76 -3.52 -5.09
CA THR A 277 -6.22 -3.25 -6.45
C THR A 277 -7.47 -4.06 -6.74
N VAL A 278 -8.38 -3.47 -7.50
CA VAL A 278 -9.62 -4.11 -7.95
C VAL A 278 -9.66 -4.06 -9.48
N TRP A 279 -9.69 -5.23 -10.10
CA TRP A 279 -9.67 -5.38 -11.55
C TRP A 279 -10.96 -6.00 -12.07
N VAL A 280 -11.50 -5.45 -13.14
CA VAL A 280 -12.64 -6.06 -13.87
C VAL A 280 -12.08 -7.11 -14.83
N ARG A 281 -12.26 -8.40 -14.49
CA ARG A 281 -11.64 -9.54 -15.19
C ARG A 281 -11.83 -9.50 -16.70
N ARG A 282 -13.05 -9.24 -17.16
CA ARG A 282 -13.43 -9.32 -18.58
C ARG A 282 -13.01 -8.11 -19.43
N ARG A 283 -12.54 -7.04 -18.80
CA ARG A 283 -12.26 -5.76 -19.49
C ARG A 283 -10.82 -5.29 -19.31
N SER A 284 -10.03 -5.96 -18.46
CA SER A 284 -8.68 -5.52 -18.09
C SER A 284 -8.65 -4.06 -17.62
N VAL A 285 -9.73 -3.63 -16.98
CA VAL A 285 -9.88 -2.27 -16.42
C VAL A 285 -9.64 -2.34 -14.92
N MET A 286 -8.75 -1.50 -14.41
CA MET A 286 -8.61 -1.28 -12.97
C MET A 286 -9.77 -0.42 -12.50
N ALA A 287 -10.74 -1.04 -11.80
CA ALA A 287 -11.86 -0.34 -11.21
C ALA A 287 -11.38 0.54 -10.05
N SER A 288 -10.45 0.03 -9.25
CA SER A 288 -9.94 0.74 -8.10
C SER A 288 -8.54 0.35 -7.68
N LYS A 289 -7.90 1.28 -6.97
CA LYS A 289 -6.62 1.12 -6.31
C LYS A 289 -6.56 2.04 -5.11
N GLY A 290 -5.98 1.58 -4.01
CA GLY A 290 -5.78 2.44 -2.87
C GLY A 290 -5.01 1.79 -1.74
N TYR A 291 -4.97 2.51 -0.63
CA TYR A 291 -4.28 2.15 0.58
C TYR A 291 -5.19 2.29 1.80
N ILE A 292 -4.96 1.42 2.79
CA ILE A 292 -5.52 1.51 4.15
C ILE A 292 -4.35 1.40 5.11
N VAL A 293 -4.28 2.26 6.11
CA VAL A 293 -3.22 2.21 7.13
C VAL A 293 -3.85 2.32 8.50
N ALA A 294 -3.45 1.43 9.40
CA ALA A 294 -3.89 1.46 10.79
C ALA A 294 -2.85 2.07 11.71
N PHE A 295 -3.36 2.71 12.75
CA PHE A 295 -2.61 3.38 13.79
C PHE A 295 -3.15 2.95 15.14
N VAL A 296 -2.25 2.74 16.10
CA VAL A 296 -2.60 2.50 17.50
C VAL A 296 -1.96 3.55 18.37
N GLY A 297 -2.66 3.93 19.43
CA GLY A 297 -2.16 4.84 20.44
C GLY A 297 -0.95 4.26 21.16
N THR A 298 0.06 5.08 21.41
CA THR A 298 1.30 4.68 22.11
C THR A 298 1.18 4.74 23.63
N GLN A 299 0.11 5.33 24.16
CA GLN A 299 -0.17 5.33 25.59
C GLN A 299 -0.72 3.96 26.01
N GLY A 300 0.19 3.06 26.40
CA GLY A 300 -0.16 1.72 26.88
C GLY A 300 0.98 0.83 27.36
N ASN A 301 2.23 1.31 27.41
CA ASN A 301 3.36 0.59 28.01
C ASN A 301 4.07 1.49 29.04
N GLU A 302 3.41 1.76 30.16
CA GLU A 302 4.07 2.06 31.44
C GLU A 302 3.69 0.99 32.47
#